data_AF-A0A9E2US81-F1
#
_entry.id   AF-A0A9E2US81-F1
#
_cell.length_a   1.000
_cell.length_b   1.000
_cell.length_c   1.000
_cell.angle_alpha   90.00
_cell.angle_beta   90.00
_cell.angle_gamma   90.00
#
_symmetry.space_group_name_H-M   'P 1'
#
loop_
_entity.id
_entity.type
_entity.pdbx_description
1 polymer ?
#
loop_
_entity_poly.entity_id
_entity_poly.type
_entity_poly.pdbx_seq_one_letter_code
_entity_poly.pdbx_strand_id
1 'polypeptide(L)'
;MFNIPPRYVPKEVEEKWYQFWEENNLFHAEINPRKKPYCIVIPPPNITGILHMGHALNNTVQDILIRLRRMQGYCTLWMPGTDHAGIATQNVVEKEIAREGLKRQDLGREKFLERTWLWREKYGSTIITQLKKLGCSCDWQRTRFTMDEEYSVAVSEVFIQLAQKDLIYKANYIINWCPRCQTALSDEESQHKEVKGNLYYIRYPLKKSATGKSAGYGLSDTIDYVVVATTRPETMLGDTAVAVNPKDKRYKKLIGKTVVLPLVNEEIPVVADASVDPKFGTGIVKVTPAHDPNDFEIARRHSLWARVVMNPDATMNQNAPLDYQQMDRFEAREAILEDLQERGLLEKTAPHLHSVGHCYRCHTMVEPYLSEQWFVDMRKLGKPAEEVVKKGKIRFYPARWKKVYLNWMEALRSWCISRQVWWGHRIPAWYCADCKKGYEASRKGKRVSPSEKINLSEAGIMVSLENPKFCPRCGGTNIRQDEDVLDTWFSSWLWPFATFGWPALDKKQEAELAYFYPTQVLVTAQEIIFFWVARMIM
;
A
#
# COMPACT_ATOMS: atom_id res chain seq x y z
N MET A 1 -60.83 12.16 -13.49
CA MET A 1 -60.64 12.04 -12.03
C MET A 1 -59.39 11.22 -11.78
N PHE A 2 -58.41 11.73 -11.04
CA PHE A 2 -57.32 10.88 -10.55
C PHE A 2 -57.88 10.02 -9.41
N ASN A 3 -57.92 8.71 -9.59
CA ASN A 3 -58.31 7.78 -8.53
C ASN A 3 -57.09 7.59 -7.61
N ILE A 4 -57.07 8.29 -6.47
CA ILE A 4 -55.99 8.18 -5.48
C ILE A 4 -56.36 7.05 -4.51
N PRO A 5 -55.66 5.91 -4.50
CA PRO A 5 -55.98 4.81 -3.60
C PRO A 5 -55.78 5.22 -2.13
N PRO A 6 -56.55 4.66 -1.19
CA PRO A 6 -56.48 5.02 0.23
C PRO A 6 -55.16 4.62 0.90
N ARG A 7 -54.38 3.73 0.27
CA ARG A 7 -53.08 3.27 0.76
C ARG A 7 -52.01 3.50 -0.30
N TYR A 8 -50.93 4.16 0.09
CA TYR A 8 -49.74 4.29 -0.74
C TYR A 8 -49.00 2.94 -0.83
N VAL A 9 -48.72 2.51 -2.05
CA VAL A 9 -47.94 1.30 -2.34
C VAL A 9 -46.64 1.73 -3.03
N PRO A 10 -45.53 1.89 -2.29
CA PRO A 10 -44.29 2.45 -2.85
C PRO A 10 -43.77 1.66 -4.04
N LYS A 11 -43.82 0.32 -3.96
CA LYS A 11 -43.28 -0.59 -4.98
C LYS A 11 -43.85 -0.32 -6.38
N GLU A 12 -45.15 -0.06 -6.49
CA GLU A 12 -45.82 0.20 -7.77
C GLU A 12 -45.48 1.59 -8.32
N VAL A 13 -45.28 2.57 -7.43
CA VAL A 13 -45.02 3.97 -7.80
C VAL A 13 -43.55 4.18 -8.16
N GLU A 14 -42.63 3.68 -7.34
CA GLU A 14 -41.18 3.81 -7.51
C GLU A 14 -40.71 3.20 -8.83
N GLU A 15 -41.13 1.97 -9.12
CA GLU A 15 -40.70 1.24 -10.32
C GLU A 15 -41.19 1.90 -11.60
N LYS A 16 -42.48 2.28 -11.63
CA LYS A 16 -43.10 3.01 -12.74
C LYS A 16 -42.35 4.31 -13.05
N TRP A 17 -42.12 5.16 -12.04
CA TRP A 17 -41.50 6.47 -12.26
C TRP A 17 -40.04 6.37 -12.63
N TYR A 18 -39.31 5.43 -12.03
CA TYR A 18 -37.91 5.27 -12.34
C TYR A 18 -37.69 4.79 -13.78
N GLN A 19 -38.48 3.80 -14.21
CA GLN A 19 -38.49 3.35 -15.60
C GLN A 19 -38.80 4.51 -16.56
N PHE A 20 -39.83 5.30 -16.26
CA PHE A 20 -40.17 6.48 -17.06
C PHE A 20 -39.01 7.48 -17.17
N TRP A 21 -38.31 7.78 -16.07
CA TRP A 21 -37.19 8.73 -16.10
C TRP A 21 -35.99 8.22 -16.93
N GLU A 22 -35.73 6.93 -16.88
CA GLU A 22 -34.63 6.30 -17.62
C GLU A 22 -34.94 6.21 -19.12
N GLU A 23 -36.12 5.75 -19.50
CA GLU A 23 -36.56 5.65 -20.90
C GLU A 23 -36.57 7.02 -21.61
N ASN A 24 -36.85 8.09 -20.86
CA ASN A 24 -36.86 9.47 -21.38
C ASN A 24 -35.51 10.20 -21.21
N ASN A 25 -34.45 9.51 -20.78
CA ASN A 25 -33.10 10.07 -20.58
C ASN A 25 -33.06 11.36 -19.71
N LEU A 26 -33.96 11.48 -18.72
CA LEU A 26 -34.11 12.72 -17.96
C LEU A 26 -32.94 13.06 -17.04
N PHE A 27 -32.00 12.13 -16.86
CA PHE A 27 -30.81 12.31 -16.03
C PHE A 27 -29.56 12.65 -16.83
N HIS A 28 -29.59 12.51 -18.16
CA HIS A 28 -28.43 12.77 -18.99
C HIS A 28 -28.10 14.27 -19.03
N ALA A 29 -26.83 14.60 -18.80
CA ALA A 29 -26.37 15.98 -18.80
C ALA A 29 -25.71 16.35 -20.13
N GLU A 30 -26.25 17.39 -20.78
CA GLU A 30 -25.67 18.02 -21.96
C GLU A 30 -25.17 19.44 -21.64
N ILE A 31 -24.10 19.85 -22.32
CA ILE A 31 -23.56 21.20 -22.20
C ILE A 31 -24.66 22.20 -22.56
N ASN A 32 -24.89 23.16 -21.66
CA ASN A 32 -25.83 24.24 -21.91
C ASN A 32 -25.18 25.58 -21.53
N PRO A 33 -24.69 26.35 -22.51
CA PRO A 33 -24.00 27.62 -22.25
C PRO A 33 -24.84 28.66 -21.49
N ARG A 34 -26.16 28.50 -21.45
CA ARG A 34 -27.07 29.40 -20.73
C ARG A 34 -27.26 29.03 -19.25
N LYS A 35 -26.82 27.85 -18.84
CA LYS A 35 -26.95 27.34 -17.47
C LYS A 35 -25.59 27.32 -16.78
N LYS A 36 -25.61 27.36 -15.44
CA LYS A 36 -24.41 27.14 -14.64
C LYS A 36 -24.22 25.63 -14.42
N PRO A 37 -23.01 25.07 -14.61
CA PRO A 37 -22.75 23.67 -14.34
C PRO A 37 -22.79 23.37 -12.83
N TYR A 38 -23.26 22.18 -12.47
CA TYR A 38 -23.20 21.62 -11.14
C TYR A 38 -22.94 20.10 -11.21
N CYS A 39 -21.68 19.73 -11.04
CA CYS A 39 -21.15 18.39 -11.13
C CYS A 39 -20.82 17.83 -9.74
N ILE A 40 -21.30 16.61 -9.50
CA ILE A 40 -20.88 15.74 -8.39
C ILE A 40 -20.39 14.42 -9.01
N VAL A 41 -19.33 13.87 -8.45
CA VAL A 41 -18.85 12.52 -8.80
C VAL A 41 -19.18 11.56 -7.66
N ILE A 42 -19.75 10.39 -7.99
CA ILE A 42 -20.00 9.36 -6.97
C ILE A 42 -18.67 8.86 -6.42
N PRO A 43 -18.53 8.61 -5.11
CA PRO A 43 -17.51 7.71 -4.60
C PRO A 43 -17.75 6.32 -5.21
N PRO A 44 -16.90 5.86 -6.14
CA PRO A 44 -17.19 4.66 -6.90
C PRO A 44 -17.24 3.47 -5.94
N PRO A 45 -18.39 2.76 -5.80
CA PRO A 45 -18.47 1.63 -4.90
C PRO A 45 -17.59 0.48 -5.38
N ASN A 46 -16.95 -0.21 -4.44
CA ASN A 46 -16.11 -1.37 -4.71
C ASN A 46 -16.95 -2.55 -5.22
N ILE A 47 -16.48 -3.26 -6.25
CA ILE A 47 -17.14 -4.45 -6.82
C ILE A 47 -17.02 -5.72 -5.93
N THR A 48 -16.98 -5.57 -4.61
CA THR A 48 -16.74 -6.68 -3.65
C THR A 48 -18.02 -7.35 -3.15
N GLY A 49 -19.21 -6.87 -3.54
CA GLY A 49 -20.49 -7.40 -3.07
C GLY A 49 -21.66 -6.45 -3.31
N ILE A 50 -22.65 -6.50 -2.42
CA ILE A 50 -23.85 -5.64 -2.44
C ILE A 50 -23.67 -4.36 -1.61
N LEU A 51 -24.45 -3.33 -1.95
CA LEU A 51 -24.48 -2.08 -1.19
C LEU A 51 -25.16 -2.27 0.18
N HIS A 52 -24.57 -1.65 1.21
CA HIS A 52 -25.11 -1.53 2.57
C HIS A 52 -25.65 -0.12 2.89
N MET A 53 -26.28 0.06 4.06
CA MET A 53 -26.90 1.33 4.50
C MET A 53 -25.98 2.57 4.43
N GLY A 54 -24.68 2.42 4.69
CA GLY A 54 -23.71 3.51 4.49
C GLY A 54 -23.69 4.06 3.05
N HIS A 55 -23.81 3.20 2.03
CA HIS A 55 -23.91 3.63 0.64
C HIS A 55 -25.24 4.33 0.37
N ALA A 56 -26.34 3.82 0.94
CA ALA A 56 -27.65 4.46 0.82
C ALA A 56 -27.61 5.89 1.37
N LEU A 57 -27.11 6.08 2.59
CA LEU A 57 -26.94 7.41 3.21
C LEU A 57 -26.11 8.34 2.32
N ASN A 58 -24.95 7.87 1.86
CA ASN A 58 -24.04 8.68 1.05
C ASN A 58 -24.68 9.13 -0.28
N ASN A 59 -25.35 8.21 -0.98
CA ASN A 59 -25.99 8.51 -2.27
C ASN A 59 -27.27 9.34 -2.12
N THR A 60 -28.05 9.15 -1.05
CA THR A 60 -29.23 9.99 -0.78
C THR A 60 -28.83 11.46 -0.61
N VAL A 61 -27.73 11.75 0.11
CA VAL A 61 -27.24 13.14 0.26
C VAL A 61 -26.83 13.73 -1.09
N GLN A 62 -26.14 12.97 -1.94
CA GLN A 62 -25.76 13.41 -3.27
C GLN A 62 -26.99 13.68 -4.16
N ASP A 63 -27.96 12.75 -4.18
CA ASP A 63 -29.17 12.87 -4.99
C ASP A 63 -30.01 14.09 -4.58
N ILE A 64 -30.13 14.36 -3.28
CA ILE A 64 -30.80 15.58 -2.78
C ILE A 64 -30.14 16.84 -3.35
N LEU A 65 -28.80 16.92 -3.32
CA LEU A 65 -28.07 18.08 -3.84
C LEU A 65 -28.25 18.23 -5.35
N ILE A 66 -28.17 17.12 -6.09
CA ILE A 66 -28.35 17.12 -7.54
C ILE A 66 -29.76 17.56 -7.92
N ARG A 67 -30.79 16.96 -7.32
CA ARG A 67 -32.20 17.30 -7.61
C ARG A 67 -32.49 18.75 -7.26
N LEU A 68 -32.05 19.22 -6.10
CA LEU A 68 -32.21 20.61 -5.68
C LEU A 68 -31.60 21.58 -6.71
N ARG A 69 -30.37 21.33 -7.16
CA ARG A 69 -29.71 22.21 -8.14
C ARG A 69 -30.34 22.13 -9.51
N ARG A 70 -30.80 20.95 -9.92
CA ARG A 70 -31.53 20.75 -11.19
C ARG A 70 -32.82 21.59 -11.19
N MET A 71 -33.56 21.56 -10.08
CA MET A 71 -34.78 22.36 -9.89
C MET A 71 -34.51 23.88 -9.83
N GLN A 72 -33.31 24.29 -9.39
CA GLN A 72 -32.86 25.69 -9.41
C GLN A 72 -32.34 26.16 -10.79
N GLY A 73 -32.44 25.33 -11.83
CA GLY A 73 -32.08 25.70 -13.21
C GLY A 73 -30.61 25.47 -13.56
N TYR A 74 -29.81 24.82 -12.70
CA TYR A 74 -28.43 24.44 -13.05
C TYR A 74 -28.41 23.32 -14.09
N CYS A 75 -27.33 23.25 -14.85
CA CYS A 75 -27.00 22.06 -15.63
C CYS A 75 -26.29 21.06 -14.72
N THR A 76 -27.02 20.05 -14.24
CA THR A 76 -26.53 19.11 -13.24
C THR A 76 -25.96 17.86 -13.87
N LEU A 77 -24.74 17.48 -13.52
CA LEU A 77 -24.14 16.19 -13.85
C LEU A 77 -23.86 15.43 -12.56
N TRP A 78 -24.38 14.21 -12.46
CA TRP A 78 -23.97 13.28 -11.40
C TRP A 78 -23.32 12.07 -12.04
N MET A 79 -21.99 12.02 -11.99
CA MET A 79 -21.18 11.00 -12.66
C MET A 79 -21.21 9.68 -11.87
N PRO A 80 -21.80 8.60 -12.42
CA PRO A 80 -21.81 7.30 -11.77
C PRO A 80 -20.60 6.45 -12.16
N GLY A 81 -20.30 5.46 -11.32
CA GLY A 81 -19.31 4.44 -11.66
C GLY A 81 -18.97 3.53 -10.50
N THR A 82 -18.09 2.57 -10.76
CA THR A 82 -17.66 1.53 -9.80
C THR A 82 -16.14 1.39 -9.78
N ASP A 83 -15.62 0.92 -8.66
CA ASP A 83 -14.18 0.74 -8.45
C ASP A 83 -13.82 -0.74 -8.50
N HIS A 84 -12.75 -1.05 -9.23
CA HIS A 84 -12.16 -2.38 -9.32
C HIS A 84 -11.68 -2.92 -7.96
N ALA A 85 -11.37 -2.03 -7.00
CA ALA A 85 -10.98 -2.35 -5.62
C ALA A 85 -9.79 -3.32 -5.47
N GLY A 86 -8.97 -3.47 -6.53
CA GLY A 86 -7.71 -4.23 -6.57
C GLY A 86 -7.70 -5.49 -5.70
N ILE A 87 -6.90 -5.42 -4.63
CA ILE A 87 -6.72 -6.52 -3.67
C ILE A 87 -8.02 -6.97 -2.99
N ALA A 88 -9.00 -6.09 -2.76
CA ALA A 88 -10.25 -6.47 -2.11
C ALA A 88 -11.07 -7.41 -3.01
N THR A 89 -11.22 -7.07 -4.29
CA THR A 89 -11.90 -7.92 -5.28
C THR A 89 -11.17 -9.24 -5.46
N GLN A 90 -9.85 -9.19 -5.63
CA GLN A 90 -9.04 -10.40 -5.76
C GLN A 90 -9.23 -11.37 -4.58
N ASN A 91 -9.29 -10.87 -3.34
CA ASN A 91 -9.53 -11.72 -2.17
C ASN A 91 -10.92 -12.37 -2.17
N VAL A 92 -11.95 -11.65 -2.62
CA VAL A 92 -13.30 -12.21 -2.67
C VAL A 92 -13.39 -13.29 -3.76
N VAL A 93 -12.76 -13.06 -4.91
CA VAL A 93 -12.65 -14.05 -5.99
C VAL A 93 -11.82 -15.26 -5.55
N GLU A 94 -10.69 -15.07 -4.85
CA GLU A 94 -9.91 -16.16 -4.26
C GLU A 94 -10.72 -16.98 -3.25
N LYS A 95 -11.57 -16.33 -2.43
CA LYS A 95 -12.48 -17.04 -1.51
C LYS A 95 -13.54 -17.85 -2.25
N GLU A 96 -14.02 -17.38 -3.41
CA GLU A 96 -14.96 -18.12 -4.24
C GLU A 96 -14.27 -19.34 -4.87
N ILE A 97 -13.10 -19.15 -5.48
CA ILE A 97 -12.31 -20.24 -6.09
C ILE A 97 -11.88 -21.27 -5.04
N ALA A 98 -11.54 -20.84 -3.83
CA ALA A 98 -11.21 -21.75 -2.72
C ALA A 98 -12.40 -22.65 -2.31
N ARG A 99 -13.66 -22.22 -2.51
CA ARG A 99 -14.84 -23.09 -2.30
C ARG A 99 -14.95 -24.18 -3.36
N GLU A 100 -14.35 -23.97 -4.53
CA GLU A 100 -14.22 -24.97 -5.59
C GLU A 100 -13.02 -25.90 -5.36
N GLY A 101 -12.27 -25.72 -4.27
CA GLY A 101 -11.08 -26.52 -3.95
C GLY A 101 -9.81 -26.14 -4.71
N LEU A 102 -9.85 -25.04 -5.47
CA LEU A 102 -8.73 -24.55 -6.28
C LEU A 102 -8.01 -23.40 -5.58
N LYS A 103 -6.72 -23.21 -5.91
CA LYS A 103 -5.95 -22.02 -5.54
C LYS A 103 -5.74 -21.13 -6.76
N ARG A 104 -5.41 -19.85 -6.49
CA ARG A 104 -5.07 -18.87 -7.53
C ARG A 104 -3.92 -19.38 -8.42
N GLN A 105 -2.90 -20.00 -7.83
CA GLN A 105 -1.75 -20.53 -8.54
C GLN A 105 -2.13 -21.66 -9.50
N ASP A 106 -3.13 -22.48 -9.16
CA ASP A 106 -3.57 -23.62 -9.97
C ASP A 106 -4.23 -23.18 -11.28
N LEU A 107 -4.88 -22.01 -11.28
CA LEU A 107 -5.53 -21.43 -12.45
C LEU A 107 -4.56 -20.70 -13.39
N GLY A 108 -3.47 -20.16 -12.85
CA GLY A 108 -2.61 -19.21 -13.55
C GLY A 108 -3.24 -17.81 -13.69
N ARG A 109 -2.42 -16.84 -14.11
CA ARG A 109 -2.80 -15.41 -14.13
C ARG A 109 -3.97 -15.12 -15.09
N GLU A 110 -3.92 -15.65 -16.30
CA GLU A 110 -4.91 -15.35 -17.35
C GLU A 110 -6.32 -15.79 -16.94
N LYS A 111 -6.49 -17.06 -16.59
CA LYS A 111 -7.79 -17.60 -16.13
C LYS A 111 -8.29 -16.92 -14.86
N PHE A 112 -7.39 -16.56 -13.95
CA PHE A 112 -7.79 -15.81 -12.74
C PHE A 112 -8.35 -14.43 -13.09
N LEU A 113 -7.73 -13.71 -14.05
CA LEU A 113 -8.23 -12.42 -14.52
C LEU A 113 -9.58 -12.56 -15.22
N GLU A 114 -9.78 -13.59 -16.05
CA GLU A 114 -11.08 -13.90 -16.66
C GLU A 114 -12.17 -14.09 -15.61
N ARG A 115 -11.90 -14.90 -14.56
CA ARG A 115 -12.84 -15.10 -13.44
C ARG A 115 -13.14 -13.79 -12.70
N THR A 116 -12.15 -12.91 -12.56
CA THR A 116 -12.34 -11.61 -11.89
C THR A 116 -13.17 -10.64 -12.74
N TRP A 117 -13.05 -10.69 -14.06
CA TRP A 117 -13.92 -9.93 -14.98
C TRP A 117 -15.37 -10.43 -14.93
N LEU A 118 -15.60 -11.75 -14.90
CA LEU A 118 -16.95 -12.32 -14.72
C LEU A 118 -17.57 -11.90 -13.37
N TRP A 119 -16.76 -11.85 -12.31
CA TRP A 119 -17.19 -11.30 -11.03
C TRP A 119 -17.63 -9.83 -11.14
N ARG A 120 -16.84 -9.00 -11.84
CA ARG A 120 -17.18 -7.59 -12.11
C ARG A 120 -18.52 -7.46 -12.84
N GLU A 121 -18.80 -8.28 -13.84
CA GLU A 121 -20.07 -8.23 -14.58
C GLU A 121 -21.28 -8.52 -13.67
N LYS A 122 -21.16 -9.53 -12.82
CA LYS A 122 -22.23 -9.92 -11.89
C LYS A 122 -22.49 -8.88 -10.79
N TYR A 123 -21.45 -8.39 -10.14
CA TYR A 123 -21.61 -7.50 -8.99
C TYR A 123 -21.70 -6.02 -9.38
N GLY A 124 -21.02 -5.60 -10.45
CA GLY A 124 -21.15 -4.25 -10.99
C GLY A 124 -22.58 -3.93 -11.44
N SER A 125 -23.24 -4.87 -12.12
CA SER A 125 -24.65 -4.75 -12.50
C SER A 125 -25.59 -4.70 -11.29
N THR A 126 -25.29 -5.48 -10.25
CA THR A 126 -26.06 -5.48 -8.99
C THR A 126 -25.97 -4.11 -8.28
N ILE A 127 -24.77 -3.54 -8.17
CA ILE A 127 -24.55 -2.22 -7.55
C ILE A 127 -25.36 -1.13 -8.28
N ILE A 128 -25.28 -1.10 -9.61
CA ILE A 128 -26.02 -0.13 -10.42
C ILE A 128 -27.53 -0.31 -10.21
N THR A 129 -28.01 -1.56 -10.23
CA THR A 129 -29.43 -1.87 -10.01
C THR A 129 -29.90 -1.41 -8.63
N GLN A 130 -29.10 -1.58 -7.59
CA GLN A 130 -29.42 -1.10 -6.24
C GLN A 130 -29.49 0.43 -6.18
N LEU A 131 -28.56 1.16 -6.81
CA LEU A 131 -28.60 2.63 -6.88
C LEU A 131 -29.82 3.13 -7.65
N LYS A 132 -30.16 2.48 -8.77
CA LYS A 132 -31.38 2.76 -9.54
C LYS A 132 -32.63 2.52 -8.70
N LYS A 133 -32.71 1.39 -7.98
CA LYS A 133 -33.84 1.08 -7.09
C LYS A 133 -33.96 2.06 -5.92
N LEU A 134 -32.85 2.63 -5.46
CA LEU A 134 -32.84 3.70 -4.46
C LEU A 134 -33.38 5.04 -5.01
N GLY A 135 -33.57 5.16 -6.32
CA GLY A 135 -34.04 6.38 -6.99
C GLY A 135 -32.95 7.37 -7.35
N CYS A 136 -31.68 6.96 -7.41
CA CYS A 136 -30.56 7.86 -7.73
C CYS A 136 -30.71 8.46 -9.14
N SER A 137 -30.64 9.78 -9.29
CA SER A 137 -30.75 10.48 -10.59
C SER A 137 -29.42 10.68 -11.32
N CYS A 138 -28.58 9.63 -11.35
CA CYS A 138 -27.26 9.64 -11.99
C CYS A 138 -27.35 9.63 -13.52
N ASP A 139 -26.31 10.16 -14.18
CA ASP A 139 -26.15 10.07 -15.63
C ASP A 139 -25.63 8.68 -16.03
N TRP A 140 -26.54 7.69 -16.11
CA TRP A 140 -26.18 6.28 -16.35
C TRP A 140 -25.48 6.04 -17.69
N GLN A 141 -25.68 6.91 -18.68
CA GLN A 141 -24.98 6.81 -19.98
C GLN A 141 -23.48 7.06 -19.84
N ARG A 142 -23.07 7.81 -18.81
CA ARG A 142 -21.66 8.10 -18.50
C ARG A 142 -21.09 7.18 -17.43
N THR A 143 -21.72 6.03 -17.16
CA THR A 143 -21.18 5.10 -16.16
C THR A 143 -19.74 4.72 -16.51
N ARG A 144 -18.85 4.82 -15.52
CA ARG A 144 -17.43 4.46 -15.64
C ARG A 144 -17.05 3.35 -14.69
N PHE A 145 -16.03 2.61 -15.06
CA PHE A 145 -15.35 1.66 -14.20
C PHE A 145 -13.85 1.97 -14.22
N THR A 146 -13.20 1.91 -13.06
CA THR A 146 -11.82 2.37 -12.92
C THR A 146 -10.84 1.59 -13.80
N MET A 147 -11.15 0.35 -14.22
CA MET A 147 -10.32 -0.42 -15.15
C MET A 147 -10.90 -0.52 -16.58
N ASP A 148 -11.82 0.38 -16.96
CA ASP A 148 -12.17 0.53 -18.38
C ASP A 148 -10.92 0.94 -19.18
N GLU A 149 -10.91 0.66 -20.49
CA GLU A 149 -9.76 0.89 -21.37
C GLU A 149 -9.31 2.37 -21.35
N GLU A 150 -10.23 3.30 -21.59
CA GLU A 150 -9.98 4.74 -21.53
C GLU A 150 -9.44 5.18 -20.16
N TYR A 151 -10.02 4.66 -19.07
CA TYR A 151 -9.61 5.01 -17.71
C TYR A 151 -8.21 4.47 -17.40
N SER A 152 -7.89 3.27 -17.89
CA SER A 152 -6.57 2.64 -17.70
C SER A 152 -5.45 3.41 -18.43
N VAL A 153 -5.76 4.01 -19.58
CA VAL A 153 -4.85 4.95 -20.26
C VAL A 153 -4.61 6.18 -19.38
N ALA A 154 -5.65 6.73 -18.75
CA ALA A 154 -5.53 7.85 -17.81
C ALA A 154 -4.57 7.58 -16.65
N VAL A 155 -4.72 6.40 -16.04
CA VAL A 155 -3.87 5.95 -14.94
C VAL A 155 -2.42 5.83 -15.38
N SER A 156 -2.19 5.24 -16.56
CA SER A 156 -0.85 5.05 -17.12
C SER A 156 -0.20 6.39 -17.48
N GLU A 157 -0.95 7.32 -18.07
CA GLU A 157 -0.47 8.66 -18.41
C GLU A 157 -0.04 9.44 -17.17
N VAL A 158 -0.84 9.42 -16.09
CA VAL A 158 -0.46 10.09 -14.84
C VAL A 158 0.81 9.50 -14.26
N PHE A 159 0.97 8.18 -14.28
CA PHE A 159 2.21 7.55 -13.85
C PHE A 159 3.41 8.08 -14.66
N ILE A 160 3.29 8.12 -15.99
CA ILE A 160 4.35 8.61 -16.88
C ILE A 160 4.68 10.08 -16.59
N GLN A 161 3.67 10.95 -16.46
CA GLN A 161 3.87 12.36 -16.16
C GLN A 161 4.51 12.59 -14.79
N LEU A 162 4.12 11.83 -13.77
CA LEU A 162 4.73 11.92 -12.44
C LEU A 162 6.17 11.41 -12.45
N ALA A 163 6.48 10.37 -13.23
CA ALA A 163 7.84 9.89 -13.43
C ALA A 163 8.72 10.93 -14.13
N GLN A 164 8.22 11.58 -15.18
CA GLN A 164 8.93 12.67 -15.89
C GLN A 164 9.18 13.90 -15.01
N LYS A 165 8.37 14.12 -13.97
CA LYS A 165 8.53 15.21 -13.00
C LYS A 165 9.40 14.84 -11.79
N ASP A 166 10.10 13.70 -11.83
CA ASP A 166 10.91 13.16 -10.72
C ASP A 166 10.12 13.01 -9.40
N LEU A 167 8.80 12.76 -9.51
CA LEU A 167 7.92 12.50 -8.36
C LEU A 167 7.76 11.01 -8.09
N ILE A 168 7.91 10.16 -9.11
CA ILE A 168 7.94 8.71 -8.94
C ILE A 168 9.38 8.22 -8.85
N TYR A 169 9.64 7.35 -7.89
CA TYR A 169 10.93 6.69 -7.75
C TYR A 169 10.76 5.26 -7.23
N LYS A 170 11.76 4.43 -7.48
CA LYS A 170 11.83 3.08 -6.92
C LYS A 170 12.86 3.03 -5.80
N ALA A 171 12.54 2.43 -4.68
CA ALA A 171 13.45 2.30 -3.54
C ALA A 171 13.16 1.04 -2.73
N ASN A 172 14.13 0.63 -1.92
CA ASN A 172 13.87 -0.32 -0.85
C ASN A 172 13.08 0.37 0.25
N TYR A 173 12.06 -0.31 0.77
CA TYR A 173 11.31 0.17 1.92
C TYR A 173 10.79 -1.02 2.71
N ILE A 174 10.65 -0.82 4.02
CA ILE A 174 10.04 -1.82 4.86
C ILE A 174 8.52 -1.73 4.74
N ILE A 175 7.92 -2.83 4.30
CA ILE A 175 6.48 -2.92 4.08
C ILE A 175 5.88 -3.95 5.03
N ASN A 176 4.61 -3.76 5.37
CA ASN A 176 3.82 -4.80 6.01
C ASN A 176 3.55 -5.88 4.96
N TRP A 177 4.21 -7.02 5.04
CA TRP A 177 4.05 -8.11 4.08
C TRP A 177 3.19 -9.22 4.66
N CYS A 178 2.27 -9.75 3.86
CA CYS A 178 1.51 -10.93 4.24
C CYS A 178 2.14 -12.18 3.60
N PRO A 179 2.79 -13.08 4.36
CA PRO A 179 3.44 -14.27 3.78
C PRO A 179 2.46 -15.21 3.09
N ARG A 180 1.21 -15.27 3.57
CA ARG A 180 0.14 -16.09 2.97
C ARG A 180 -0.34 -15.52 1.64
N CYS A 181 -0.64 -14.22 1.61
CA CYS A 181 -1.18 -13.56 0.40
C CYS A 181 -0.07 -13.18 -0.60
N GLN A 182 1.19 -13.18 -0.14
CA GLN A 182 2.38 -12.72 -0.84
C GLN A 182 2.20 -11.32 -1.42
N THR A 183 1.82 -10.38 -0.57
CA THR A 183 1.53 -9.02 -0.99
C THR A 183 1.78 -8.01 0.13
N ALA A 184 2.15 -6.79 -0.27
CA ALA A 184 2.26 -5.64 0.60
C ALA A 184 0.88 -5.20 1.11
N LEU A 185 0.83 -4.80 2.38
CA LEU A 185 -0.29 -4.24 3.10
C LEU A 185 0.05 -2.81 3.53
N SER A 186 -0.95 -1.94 3.59
CA SER A 186 -0.82 -0.65 4.28
C SER A 186 -0.85 -0.81 5.81
N ASP A 187 -0.45 0.22 6.55
CA ASP A 187 -0.50 0.22 8.02
C ASP A 187 -1.93 0.00 8.53
N GLU A 188 -2.92 0.59 7.87
CA GLU A 188 -4.33 0.44 8.21
C GLU A 188 -4.91 -0.95 7.85
N GLU A 189 -4.22 -1.73 7.01
CA GLU A 189 -4.56 -3.12 6.69
C GLU A 189 -3.90 -4.15 7.63
N SER A 190 -3.04 -3.68 8.54
CA SER A 190 -2.33 -4.48 9.55
C SER A 190 -2.92 -4.22 10.94
N GLN A 191 -4.02 -4.92 11.24
CA GLN A 191 -4.69 -4.78 12.53
C GLN A 191 -3.88 -5.47 13.62
N HIS A 192 -3.52 -4.70 14.64
CA HIS A 192 -2.72 -5.21 15.73
C HIS A 192 -3.58 -5.94 16.76
N LYS A 193 -3.13 -7.13 17.18
CA LYS A 193 -3.74 -7.91 18.24
C LYS A 193 -2.70 -8.17 19.32
N GLU A 194 -3.12 -8.15 20.57
CA GLU A 194 -2.27 -8.58 21.67
C GLU A 194 -2.09 -10.09 21.64
N VAL A 195 -0.82 -10.52 21.60
CA VAL A 195 -0.44 -11.93 21.59
C VAL A 195 0.47 -12.18 22.79
N LYS A 196 0.23 -13.31 23.49
CA LYS A 196 1.12 -13.81 24.52
C LYS A 196 2.33 -14.44 23.83
N GLY A 197 3.52 -13.87 24.04
CA GLY A 197 4.77 -14.44 23.58
C GLY A 197 5.83 -14.39 24.66
N ASN A 198 7.09 -14.46 24.24
CA ASN A 198 8.24 -14.44 25.12
C ASN A 198 9.21 -13.31 24.72
N LEU A 199 9.91 -12.79 25.71
CA LEU A 199 11.05 -11.91 25.55
C LEU A 199 12.32 -12.69 25.91
N TYR A 200 13.16 -12.90 24.91
CA TYR A 200 14.40 -13.67 24.99
C TYR A 200 15.58 -12.73 25.23
N TYR A 201 16.48 -13.13 26.14
CA TYR A 201 17.68 -12.37 26.49
C TYR A 201 18.90 -13.11 25.95
N ILE A 202 19.52 -12.56 24.91
CA ILE A 202 20.57 -13.22 24.13
C ILE A 202 21.89 -12.48 24.33
N ARG A 203 22.96 -13.22 24.56
CA ARG A 203 24.32 -12.71 24.74
C ARG A 203 25.02 -12.54 23.40
N TYR A 204 25.50 -11.33 23.16
CA TYR A 204 26.31 -10.96 21.99
C TYR A 204 27.75 -10.72 22.47
N PRO A 205 28.71 -11.56 22.09
CA PRO A 205 30.11 -11.40 22.50
C PRO A 205 30.71 -10.08 21.99
N LEU A 206 31.46 -9.38 22.83
CA LEU A 206 32.25 -8.21 22.43
C LEU A 206 33.55 -8.66 21.77
N LYS A 207 33.93 -8.01 20.67
CA LYS A 207 35.24 -8.23 20.05
C LYS A 207 36.34 -7.67 20.96
N LYS A 208 37.30 -8.51 21.37
CA LYS A 208 38.52 -8.05 22.07
C LYS A 208 39.42 -7.27 21.10
N SER A 209 40.02 -6.18 21.57
CA SER A 209 40.97 -5.38 20.80
C SER A 209 42.29 -6.14 20.59
N ALA A 210 42.71 -6.24 19.33
CA ALA A 210 44.01 -6.56 18.70
C ALA A 210 45.13 -7.43 19.35
N THR A 211 45.05 -7.97 20.57
CA THR A 211 46.17 -8.76 21.16
C THR A 211 45.80 -10.15 21.69
N GLY A 212 44.60 -10.65 21.40
CA GLY A 212 44.18 -12.00 21.80
C GLY A 212 43.49 -12.74 20.67
N LYS A 213 43.88 -14.00 20.45
CA LYS A 213 43.32 -14.93 19.46
C LYS A 213 41.79 -14.95 19.49
N SER A 214 41.20 -15.12 18.31
CA SER A 214 39.77 -15.28 18.03
C SER A 214 39.09 -16.22 19.03
N ALA A 215 38.04 -15.71 19.69
CA ALA A 215 37.16 -16.53 20.50
C ALA A 215 36.34 -17.44 19.56
N GLY A 216 36.68 -18.72 19.55
CA GLY A 216 35.70 -19.75 19.22
C GLY A 216 34.55 -19.72 20.24
N TYR A 217 33.43 -20.36 19.91
CA TYR A 217 32.20 -20.42 20.72
C TYR A 217 32.34 -21.23 22.02
N GLY A 218 33.32 -20.89 22.86
CA GLY A 218 33.39 -21.31 24.25
C GLY A 218 33.30 -20.07 25.13
N LEU A 219 32.18 -19.88 25.82
CA LEU A 219 32.06 -18.90 26.91
C LEU A 219 33.03 -19.31 28.02
N SER A 220 34.28 -18.89 27.91
CA SER A 220 35.18 -18.77 29.06
C SER A 220 34.69 -17.59 29.92
N ASP A 221 34.91 -17.67 31.24
CA ASP A 221 34.69 -16.59 32.24
C ASP A 221 35.40 -15.25 31.93
N THR A 222 36.03 -15.11 30.75
CA THR A 222 36.82 -13.97 30.32
C THR A 222 36.29 -13.26 29.07
N ILE A 223 35.14 -13.67 28.51
CA ILE A 223 34.53 -13.01 27.34
C ILE A 223 33.49 -12.00 27.82
N ASP A 224 33.77 -10.70 27.63
CA ASP A 224 32.76 -9.66 27.82
C ASP A 224 31.65 -9.81 26.77
N TYR A 225 30.40 -9.71 27.19
CA TYR A 225 29.23 -9.77 26.30
C TYR A 225 28.23 -8.66 26.62
N VAL A 226 27.34 -8.38 25.66
CA VAL A 226 26.17 -7.53 25.87
C VAL A 226 24.91 -8.39 25.78
N VAL A 227 23.92 -8.11 26.62
CA VAL A 227 22.66 -8.86 26.62
C VAL A 227 21.61 -8.04 25.88
N VAL A 228 21.08 -8.61 24.81
CA VAL A 228 20.02 -8.01 23.99
C VAL A 228 18.69 -8.68 24.30
N ALA A 229 17.63 -7.88 24.46
CA ALA A 229 16.28 -8.39 24.61
C ALA A 229 15.53 -8.36 23.27
N THR A 230 14.93 -9.47 22.87
CA THR A 230 14.15 -9.58 21.61
C THR A 230 12.95 -10.51 21.76
N THR A 231 11.85 -10.19 21.09
CA THR A 231 10.70 -11.11 20.93
C THR A 231 10.82 -12.01 19.70
N ARG A 232 11.80 -11.75 18.83
CA ARG A 232 11.98 -12.38 17.52
C ARG A 232 13.43 -12.84 17.33
N PRO A 233 13.86 -13.95 17.97
CA PRO A 233 15.23 -14.45 17.83
C PRO A 233 15.56 -14.82 16.38
N GLU A 234 14.61 -15.32 15.58
CA GLU A 234 14.83 -15.69 14.18
C GLU A 234 15.33 -14.54 13.30
N THR A 235 14.94 -13.31 13.64
CA THR A 235 15.36 -12.11 12.91
C THR A 235 16.81 -11.70 13.22
N MET A 236 17.41 -12.21 14.31
CA MET A 236 18.77 -11.85 14.72
C MET A 236 19.80 -12.15 13.65
N LEU A 237 19.56 -13.17 12.82
CA LEU A 237 20.42 -13.54 11.71
C LEU A 237 20.59 -12.39 10.69
N GLY A 238 19.63 -11.46 10.67
CA GLY A 238 19.63 -10.26 9.84
C GLY A 238 20.23 -9.02 10.49
N ASP A 239 20.76 -9.11 11.72
CA ASP A 239 21.23 -7.95 12.47
C ASP A 239 22.38 -7.24 11.77
N THR A 240 22.35 -5.91 11.82
CA THR A 240 23.39 -5.06 11.22
C THR A 240 24.01 -4.10 12.23
N ALA A 241 23.41 -3.94 13.41
CA ALA A 241 23.98 -3.22 14.55
C ALA A 241 23.29 -3.63 15.86
N VAL A 242 23.83 -3.12 16.97
CA VAL A 242 23.17 -3.09 18.27
C VAL A 242 23.01 -1.62 18.69
N ALA A 243 21.81 -1.21 19.08
CA ALA A 243 21.53 0.17 19.46
C ALA A 243 21.42 0.33 20.99
N VAL A 244 22.00 1.42 21.50
CA VAL A 244 21.90 1.83 22.91
C VAL A 244 21.50 3.30 23.01
N ASN A 245 20.80 3.66 24.07
CA ASN A 245 20.46 5.07 24.29
C ASN A 245 21.69 5.87 24.72
N PRO A 246 22.03 7.00 24.07
CA PRO A 246 23.18 7.84 24.45
C PRO A 246 23.10 8.42 25.87
N LYS A 247 21.88 8.53 26.43
CA LYS A 247 21.64 9.00 27.81
C LYS A 247 21.78 7.89 28.86
N ASP A 248 21.86 6.63 28.46
CA ASP A 248 22.07 5.52 29.39
C ASP A 248 23.53 5.45 29.83
N LYS A 249 23.78 5.84 31.08
CA LYS A 249 25.11 5.87 31.68
C LYS A 249 25.74 4.47 31.78
N ARG A 250 24.94 3.39 31.83
CA ARG A 250 25.42 2.01 31.94
C ARG A 250 26.20 1.57 30.70
N TYR A 251 25.73 1.98 29.53
CA TYR A 251 26.20 1.46 28.24
C TYR A 251 26.91 2.49 27.36
N LYS A 252 27.11 3.72 27.85
CA LYS A 252 27.81 4.79 27.11
C LYS A 252 29.22 4.38 26.64
N LYS A 253 29.91 3.52 27.39
CA LYS A 253 31.24 2.99 27.04
C LYS A 253 31.22 1.93 25.92
N LEU A 254 30.05 1.44 25.52
CA LEU A 254 29.89 0.44 24.46
C LEU A 254 29.72 1.08 23.08
N ILE A 255 29.32 2.37 23.02
CA ILE A 255 29.10 3.09 21.76
C ILE A 255 30.39 3.10 20.93
N GLY A 256 30.30 2.66 19.68
CA GLY A 256 31.44 2.57 18.75
C GLY A 256 32.28 1.29 18.89
N LYS A 257 31.96 0.39 19.84
CA LYS A 257 32.55 -0.96 19.87
C LYS A 257 31.87 -1.87 18.85
N THR A 258 32.50 -3.02 18.61
CA THR A 258 31.99 -4.07 17.72
C THR A 258 31.61 -5.29 18.55
N VAL A 259 30.45 -5.87 18.24
CA VAL A 259 30.01 -7.16 18.77
C VAL A 259 29.99 -8.19 17.65
N VAL A 260 30.14 -9.46 18.02
CA VAL A 260 30.02 -10.58 17.09
C VAL A 260 28.59 -11.08 17.15
N LEU A 261 27.94 -11.14 15.99
CA LEU A 261 26.60 -11.67 15.84
C LEU A 261 26.60 -13.19 16.11
N PRO A 262 25.89 -13.69 17.13
CA PRO A 262 25.79 -15.12 17.36
C PRO A 262 25.27 -15.89 16.14
N LEU A 263 25.72 -17.13 15.97
CA LEU A 263 25.38 -18.06 14.88
C LEU A 263 25.85 -17.66 13.47
N VAL A 264 26.00 -16.36 13.18
CA VAL A 264 26.45 -15.84 11.87
C VAL A 264 27.95 -15.52 11.84
N ASN A 265 28.58 -15.26 12.99
CA ASN A 265 29.99 -14.84 13.12
C ASN A 265 30.34 -13.54 12.39
N GLU A 266 29.37 -12.65 12.21
CA GLU A 266 29.61 -11.36 11.56
C GLU A 266 29.84 -10.25 12.59
N GLU A 267 30.72 -9.31 12.26
CA GLU A 267 31.01 -8.15 13.08
C GLU A 267 30.01 -7.02 12.83
N ILE A 268 29.30 -6.61 13.87
CA ILE A 268 28.32 -5.52 13.82
C ILE A 268 28.64 -4.41 14.84
N PRO A 269 28.46 -3.13 14.47
CA PRO A 269 28.75 -2.00 15.35
C PRO A 269 27.69 -1.80 16.44
N VAL A 270 28.10 -1.18 17.55
CA VAL A 270 27.20 -0.63 18.56
C VAL A 270 26.95 0.86 18.28
N VAL A 271 25.71 1.22 17.97
CA VAL A 271 25.28 2.58 17.62
C VAL A 271 24.52 3.26 18.77
N ALA A 272 24.54 4.59 18.80
CA ALA A 272 23.85 5.38 19.81
C ALA A 272 22.59 6.02 19.22
N ASP A 273 21.41 5.52 19.59
CA ASP A 273 20.13 6.05 19.09
C ASP A 273 19.21 6.43 20.26
N ALA A 274 18.64 7.65 20.19
CA ALA A 274 17.77 8.20 21.23
C ALA A 274 16.39 7.53 21.28
N SER A 275 15.97 6.80 20.24
CA SER A 275 14.70 6.08 20.20
C SER A 275 14.67 4.82 21.07
N VAL A 276 15.85 4.33 21.50
CA VAL A 276 15.96 3.15 22.37
C VAL A 276 15.48 3.51 23.78
N ASP A 277 14.53 2.76 24.35
CA ASP A 277 14.10 2.95 25.73
C ASP A 277 15.09 2.28 26.71
N PRO A 278 15.80 3.04 27.58
CA PRO A 278 16.72 2.47 28.56
C PRO A 278 16.04 1.55 29.60
N LYS A 279 14.72 1.70 29.80
CA LYS A 279 13.96 0.95 30.80
C LYS A 279 13.41 -0.38 30.27
N PHE A 280 13.31 -0.53 28.96
CA PHE A 280 12.75 -1.74 28.35
C PHE A 280 13.81 -2.84 28.21
N GLY A 281 13.51 -4.05 28.70
CA GLY A 281 14.43 -5.19 28.65
C GLY A 281 15.78 -4.87 29.31
N THR A 282 16.85 -4.89 28.53
CA THR A 282 18.21 -4.54 28.98
C THR A 282 18.60 -3.08 28.70
N GLY A 283 17.78 -2.32 27.97
CA GLY A 283 18.17 -1.01 27.42
C GLY A 283 19.07 -1.10 26.18
N ILE A 284 19.27 -2.31 25.65
CA ILE A 284 20.02 -2.62 24.44
C ILE A 284 19.10 -3.35 23.46
N VAL A 285 19.02 -2.87 22.22
CA VAL A 285 18.13 -3.39 21.18
C VAL A 285 18.96 -3.88 19.99
N LYS A 286 18.65 -5.07 19.47
CA LYS A 286 19.21 -5.51 18.17
C LYS A 286 18.61 -4.67 17.06
N VAL A 287 19.40 -4.35 16.04
CA VAL A 287 18.92 -3.59 14.88
C VAL A 287 18.88 -4.52 13.68
N THR A 288 17.68 -4.92 13.28
CA THR A 288 17.42 -5.77 12.11
C THR A 288 16.60 -5.01 11.04
N PRO A 289 17.24 -4.17 10.22
CA PRO A 289 16.52 -3.18 9.41
C PRO A 289 15.58 -3.76 8.35
N ALA A 290 15.77 -5.01 7.97
CA ALA A 290 14.95 -5.65 6.95
C ALA A 290 13.66 -6.30 7.50
N HIS A 291 13.52 -6.41 8.83
CA HIS A 291 12.45 -7.18 9.49
C HIS A 291 11.75 -6.45 10.64
N ASP A 292 12.10 -5.18 10.91
CA ASP A 292 11.41 -4.34 11.89
C ASP A 292 11.38 -2.85 11.45
N PRO A 293 10.20 -2.16 11.49
CA PRO A 293 10.09 -0.77 11.05
C PRO A 293 10.87 0.24 11.90
N ASN A 294 11.01 0.02 13.20
CA ASN A 294 11.80 0.88 14.07
C ASN A 294 13.29 0.70 13.78
N ASP A 295 13.73 -0.54 13.60
CA ASP A 295 15.11 -0.86 13.23
C ASP A 295 15.48 -0.30 11.85
N PHE A 296 14.53 -0.31 10.90
CA PHE A 296 14.70 0.32 9.59
C PHE A 296 14.98 1.83 9.72
N GLU A 297 14.24 2.53 10.58
CA GLU A 297 14.45 3.96 10.82
C GLU A 297 15.75 4.25 11.59
N ILE A 298 16.15 3.39 12.54
CA ILE A 298 17.48 3.46 13.18
C ILE A 298 18.57 3.32 12.12
N ALA A 299 18.46 2.32 11.25
CA ALA A 299 19.42 2.11 10.17
C ALA A 299 19.51 3.28 9.21
N ARG A 300 18.38 3.91 8.88
CA ARG A 300 18.35 5.12 8.06
C ARG A 300 19.05 6.30 8.74
N ARG A 301 18.85 6.52 10.04
CA ARG A 301 19.53 7.59 10.79
C ARG A 301 21.03 7.38 10.91
N HIS A 302 21.47 6.12 11.01
CA HIS A 302 22.86 5.74 11.21
C HIS A 302 23.58 5.25 9.94
N SER A 303 22.93 5.33 8.78
CA SER A 303 23.46 4.83 7.50
C SER A 303 23.92 3.36 7.55
N LEU A 304 23.18 2.53 8.28
CA LEU A 304 23.43 1.09 8.36
C LEU A 304 22.87 0.40 7.11
N TRP A 305 23.42 -0.78 6.82
CA TRP A 305 22.94 -1.63 5.74
C TRP A 305 21.80 -2.54 6.23
N ALA A 306 21.12 -3.20 5.29
CA ALA A 306 20.05 -4.15 5.58
C ALA A 306 20.29 -5.50 4.91
N ARG A 307 19.84 -6.58 5.55
CA ARG A 307 19.88 -7.96 5.03
C ARG A 307 18.56 -8.67 5.25
N VAL A 308 17.96 -9.10 4.14
CA VAL A 308 16.75 -9.92 4.17
C VAL A 308 17.16 -11.38 4.41
N VAL A 309 16.69 -12.01 5.48
CA VAL A 309 16.98 -13.41 5.85
C VAL A 309 15.79 -14.35 5.64
N MET A 310 14.63 -13.80 5.26
CA MET A 310 13.42 -14.56 4.96
C MET A 310 13.06 -14.43 3.48
N ASN A 311 12.41 -15.45 2.94
CA ASN A 311 11.75 -15.42 1.65
C ASN A 311 10.36 -14.75 1.78
N PRO A 312 9.70 -14.41 0.67
CA PRO A 312 8.34 -13.85 0.70
C PRO A 312 7.27 -14.76 1.33
N ASP A 313 7.52 -16.05 1.49
CA ASP A 313 6.62 -16.99 2.18
C ASP A 313 6.95 -17.14 3.68
N ALA A 314 7.88 -16.33 4.20
CA ALA A 314 8.44 -16.38 5.56
C ALA A 314 9.28 -17.62 5.89
N THR A 315 9.72 -18.40 4.90
CA THR A 315 10.80 -19.39 5.09
C THR A 315 12.16 -18.71 5.13
N MET A 316 13.15 -19.30 5.78
CA MET A 316 14.51 -18.75 5.83
C MET A 316 15.23 -18.89 4.48
N ASN A 317 15.91 -17.84 4.04
CA ASN A 317 16.56 -17.77 2.72
C ASN A 317 18.08 -18.08 2.78
N GLN A 318 18.73 -18.01 1.63
CA GLN A 318 20.17 -18.25 1.45
C GLN A 318 21.12 -17.29 2.22
N ASN A 319 20.61 -16.18 2.77
CA ASN A 319 21.39 -15.28 3.62
C ASN A 319 21.38 -15.71 5.10
N ALA A 320 20.55 -16.69 5.48
CA ALA A 320 20.62 -17.35 6.78
C ALA A 320 21.70 -18.45 6.79
N PRO A 321 22.26 -18.81 7.96
CA PRO A 321 23.12 -19.98 8.11
C PRO A 321 22.47 -21.25 7.51
N LEU A 322 23.30 -22.13 6.96
CA LEU A 322 22.86 -23.31 6.19
C LEU A 322 21.85 -24.17 6.97
N ASP A 323 22.07 -24.30 8.28
CA ASP A 323 21.27 -25.14 9.17
C ASP A 323 19.81 -24.68 9.30
N TYR A 324 19.52 -23.40 9.04
CA TYR A 324 18.17 -22.84 9.16
C TYR A 324 17.47 -22.61 7.83
N GLN A 325 18.15 -22.78 6.69
CA GLN A 325 17.57 -22.47 5.38
C GLN A 325 16.35 -23.37 5.09
N GLN A 326 15.35 -22.80 4.40
CA GLN A 326 14.07 -23.46 4.05
C GLN A 326 13.12 -23.76 5.23
N MET A 327 13.54 -23.58 6.48
CA MET A 327 12.64 -23.72 7.62
C MET A 327 11.62 -22.57 7.66
N ASP A 328 10.40 -22.84 8.12
CA ASP A 328 9.46 -21.76 8.47
C ASP A 328 10.04 -20.91 9.60
N ARG A 329 9.77 -19.60 9.62
CA ARG A 329 10.29 -18.68 10.64
C ARG A 329 10.03 -19.11 12.09
N PHE A 330 8.93 -19.83 12.37
CA PHE A 330 8.61 -20.30 13.70
C PHE A 330 9.39 -21.57 14.06
N GLU A 331 9.62 -22.45 13.09
CA GLU A 331 10.48 -23.63 13.27
C GLU A 331 11.94 -23.20 13.44
N ALA A 332 12.41 -22.25 12.61
CA ALA A 332 13.73 -21.65 12.71
C ALA A 332 13.94 -20.97 14.07
N ARG A 333 12.89 -20.32 14.62
CA ARG A 333 12.94 -19.73 15.97
C ARG A 333 13.27 -20.78 17.04
N GLU A 334 12.61 -21.93 17.03
CA GLU A 334 12.86 -22.97 18.03
C GLU A 334 14.27 -23.56 17.87
N ALA A 335 14.69 -23.88 16.63
CA ALA A 335 16.04 -24.38 16.35
C ALA A 335 17.14 -23.39 16.79
N ILE A 336 16.95 -22.09 16.52
CA ILE A 336 17.88 -21.03 16.94
C ILE A 336 17.95 -20.95 18.48
N LEU A 337 16.83 -21.11 19.18
CA LEU A 337 16.81 -21.07 20.63
C LEU A 337 17.55 -22.26 21.25
N GLU A 338 17.38 -23.46 20.68
CA GLU A 338 18.12 -24.67 21.07
C GLU A 338 19.63 -24.46 20.88
N ASP A 339 20.07 -24.00 19.70
CA ASP A 339 21.47 -23.69 19.41
C ASP A 339 22.06 -22.63 20.35
N LEU A 340 21.29 -21.57 20.66
CA LEU A 340 21.72 -20.54 21.60
C LEU A 340 21.85 -21.08 23.03
N GLN A 341 20.99 -22.01 23.43
CA GLN A 341 21.03 -22.64 24.74
C GLN A 341 22.22 -23.60 24.85
N GLU A 342 22.47 -24.44 23.84
CA GLU A 342 23.62 -25.35 23.79
C GLU A 342 24.95 -24.59 23.85
N ARG A 343 25.01 -23.42 23.22
CA ARG A 343 26.19 -22.53 23.23
C ARG A 343 26.27 -21.62 24.46
N GLY A 344 25.31 -21.69 25.39
CA GLY A 344 25.26 -20.87 26.61
C GLY A 344 24.99 -19.37 26.38
N LEU A 345 24.52 -19.01 25.18
CA LEU A 345 24.26 -17.63 24.74
C LEU A 345 22.84 -17.16 25.09
N LEU A 346 21.92 -18.07 25.40
CA LEU A 346 20.61 -17.72 25.95
C LEU A 346 20.70 -17.52 27.46
N GLU A 347 20.45 -16.30 27.94
CA GLU A 347 20.57 -15.97 29.36
C GLU A 347 19.28 -16.27 30.14
N LYS A 348 18.13 -15.85 29.60
CA LYS A 348 16.81 -16.10 30.19
C LYS A 348 15.70 -15.88 29.17
N THR A 349 14.54 -16.46 29.46
CA THR A 349 13.29 -16.26 28.73
C THR A 349 12.22 -15.76 29.70
N ALA A 350 11.52 -14.69 29.35
CA ALA A 350 10.46 -14.12 30.19
C ALA A 350 9.15 -13.98 29.39
N PRO A 351 7.98 -14.34 29.95
CA PRO A 351 6.70 -14.09 29.30
C PRO A 351 6.48 -12.60 29.01
N HIS A 352 5.99 -12.27 27.82
CA HIS A 352 5.75 -10.90 27.40
C HIS A 352 4.54 -10.80 26.46
N LEU A 353 3.57 -9.96 26.85
CA LEU A 353 2.46 -9.56 25.99
C LEU A 353 2.94 -8.46 25.06
N HIS A 354 2.78 -8.68 23.76
CA HIS A 354 3.13 -7.70 22.74
C HIS A 354 2.07 -7.63 21.65
N SER A 355 2.04 -6.49 20.97
CA SER A 355 1.06 -6.17 19.94
C SER A 355 1.61 -6.54 18.57
N VAL A 356 0.94 -7.45 17.86
CA VAL A 356 1.40 -7.96 16.57
C VAL A 356 0.39 -7.67 15.47
N GLY A 357 0.87 -7.13 14.35
CA GLY A 357 0.08 -6.92 13.14
C GLY A 357 -0.40 -8.23 12.53
N HIS A 358 -1.70 -8.31 12.27
CA HIS A 358 -2.31 -9.41 11.53
C HIS A 358 -2.96 -8.86 10.28
N CYS A 359 -2.86 -9.60 9.17
CA CYS A 359 -3.54 -9.24 7.95
C CYS A 359 -5.05 -9.18 8.24
N TYR A 360 -5.68 -8.04 8.00
CA TYR A 360 -7.11 -7.89 8.33
C TYR A 360 -8.01 -8.87 7.55
N ARG A 361 -7.55 -9.35 6.38
CA ARG A 361 -8.32 -10.23 5.48
C ARG A 361 -8.13 -11.71 5.78
N CYS A 362 -6.89 -12.13 6.03
CA CYS A 362 -6.51 -13.54 6.12
C CYS A 362 -6.09 -13.98 7.53
N HIS A 363 -5.92 -13.00 8.43
CA HIS A 363 -5.51 -13.15 9.83
C HIS A 363 -4.14 -13.78 10.07
N THR A 364 -3.35 -14.02 9.02
CA THR A 364 -1.93 -14.39 9.16
C THR A 364 -1.14 -13.22 9.76
N MET A 365 -0.18 -13.56 10.63
CA MET A 365 0.78 -12.60 11.21
C MET A 365 1.59 -11.93 10.10
N VAL A 366 1.55 -10.60 10.08
CA VAL A 366 2.24 -9.74 9.12
C VAL A 366 3.74 -9.75 9.41
N GLU A 367 4.53 -9.82 8.35
CA GLU A 367 5.98 -9.73 8.41
C GLU A 367 6.41 -8.34 7.92
N PRO A 368 7.10 -7.52 8.72
CA PRO A 368 7.82 -6.39 8.16
C PRO A 368 8.89 -6.92 7.22
N TYR A 369 8.87 -6.51 5.96
CA TYR A 369 9.75 -7.08 4.93
C TYR A 369 10.33 -5.97 4.07
N LEU A 370 11.65 -5.99 3.87
CA LEU A 370 12.32 -5.06 2.96
C LEU A 370 12.08 -5.48 1.51
N SER A 371 11.33 -4.67 0.77
CA SER A 371 11.01 -4.92 -0.63
C SER A 371 11.31 -3.69 -1.49
N GLU A 372 11.70 -3.94 -2.74
CA GLU A 372 11.76 -2.89 -3.75
C GLU A 372 10.34 -2.52 -4.17
N GLN A 373 9.95 -1.26 -3.99
CA GLN A 373 8.62 -0.76 -4.33
C GLN A 373 8.68 0.57 -5.07
N TRP A 374 7.60 0.90 -5.77
CA TRP A 374 7.39 2.18 -6.41
C TRP A 374 6.73 3.15 -5.44
N PHE A 375 7.25 4.38 -5.40
CA PHE A 375 6.81 5.44 -4.51
C PHE A 375 6.51 6.73 -5.24
N VAL A 376 5.53 7.47 -4.75
CA VAL A 376 5.29 8.88 -5.08
C VAL A 376 5.82 9.76 -3.95
N ASP A 377 6.60 10.80 -4.28
CA ASP A 377 7.03 11.85 -3.35
C ASP A 377 5.84 12.75 -2.97
N MET A 378 5.13 12.33 -1.91
CA MET A 378 3.94 13.03 -1.41
C MET A 378 4.24 14.39 -0.82
N ARG A 379 5.49 14.69 -0.42
CA ARG A 379 5.86 15.99 0.13
C ARG A 379 5.87 17.04 -0.98
N LYS A 380 6.43 16.69 -2.13
CA LYS A 380 6.40 17.56 -3.32
C LYS A 380 4.99 17.66 -3.90
N LEU A 381 4.30 16.52 -4.04
CA LEU A 381 2.96 16.46 -4.63
C LEU A 381 1.89 17.13 -3.74
N GLY A 382 2.00 16.99 -2.42
CA GLY A 382 1.02 17.50 -1.46
C GLY A 382 1.10 19.00 -1.19
N LYS A 383 2.25 19.65 -1.44
CA LYS A 383 2.44 21.08 -1.12
C LYS A 383 1.44 22.00 -1.85
N PRO A 384 1.19 21.86 -3.17
CA PRO A 384 0.13 22.62 -3.84
C PRO A 384 -1.27 22.37 -3.26
N ALA A 385 -1.60 21.11 -2.94
CA ALA A 385 -2.88 20.73 -2.37
C ALA A 385 -3.13 21.41 -1.00
N GLU A 386 -2.10 21.42 -0.15
CA GLU A 386 -2.13 22.08 1.15
C GLU A 386 -2.39 23.59 1.01
N GLU A 387 -1.73 24.24 0.04
CA GLU A 387 -1.90 25.68 -0.21
C GLU A 387 -3.32 26.02 -0.69
N VAL A 388 -3.92 25.20 -1.55
CA VAL A 388 -5.28 25.42 -2.07
C VAL A 388 -6.31 25.34 -0.94
N VAL A 389 -6.14 24.41 0.00
CA VAL A 389 -7.00 24.30 1.20
C VAL A 389 -6.75 25.44 2.18
N LYS A 390 -5.49 25.85 2.40
CA LYS A 390 -5.15 27.01 3.25
C LYS A 390 -5.78 28.30 2.71
N LYS A 391 -5.69 28.55 1.40
CA LYS A 391 -6.29 29.70 0.68
C LYS A 391 -7.82 29.66 0.62
N GLY A 392 -8.46 28.57 1.04
CA GLY A 392 -9.92 28.45 1.12
C GLY A 392 -10.62 28.19 -0.22
N LYS A 393 -9.88 27.84 -1.28
CA LYS A 393 -10.46 27.41 -2.56
C LYS A 393 -11.25 26.11 -2.40
N ILE A 394 -10.77 25.22 -1.53
CA ILE A 394 -11.48 24.01 -1.12
C ILE A 394 -11.98 24.21 0.32
N ARG A 395 -13.25 23.89 0.55
CA ARG A 395 -13.92 24.06 1.84
C ARG A 395 -14.45 22.72 2.33
N PHE A 396 -14.13 22.39 3.57
CA PHE A 396 -14.60 21.17 4.22
C PHE A 396 -15.86 21.44 5.05
N TYR A 397 -16.80 20.51 5.00
CA TYR A 397 -17.96 20.49 5.88
C TYR A 397 -18.06 19.12 6.56
N PRO A 398 -18.17 19.05 7.91
CA PRO A 398 -18.01 20.14 8.88
C PRO A 398 -16.60 20.77 8.88
N ALA A 399 -16.49 22.04 9.27
CA ALA A 399 -15.25 22.83 9.18
C ALA A 399 -14.05 22.23 9.94
N ARG A 400 -14.28 21.43 10.99
CA ARG A 400 -13.24 20.74 11.76
C ARG A 400 -12.31 19.87 10.90
N TRP A 401 -12.83 19.31 9.80
CA TRP A 401 -12.06 18.43 8.91
C TRP A 401 -10.92 19.14 8.19
N LYS A 402 -10.99 20.48 8.04
CA LYS A 402 -9.86 21.25 7.52
C LYS A 402 -8.61 21.07 8.39
N LYS A 403 -8.75 21.10 9.72
CA LYS A 403 -7.63 20.93 10.64
C LYS A 403 -7.08 19.50 10.59
N VAL A 404 -7.98 18.51 10.54
CA VAL A 404 -7.62 17.09 10.44
C VAL A 404 -6.84 16.81 9.15
N TYR A 405 -7.31 17.35 8.03
CA TYR A 405 -6.62 17.27 6.74
C TYR A 405 -5.22 17.91 6.80
N LEU A 406 -5.10 19.15 7.29
CA LEU A 406 -3.81 19.85 7.33
C LEU A 406 -2.79 19.17 8.25
N ASN A 407 -3.21 18.67 9.41
CA ASN A 407 -2.34 17.92 10.31
C ASN A 407 -1.80 16.64 9.64
N TRP A 408 -2.63 15.97 8.83
CA TRP A 408 -2.19 14.79 8.08
C TRP A 408 -1.20 15.18 6.96
N MET A 409 -1.43 16.29 6.27
CA MET A 409 -0.54 16.81 5.23
C MET A 409 0.89 17.10 5.77
N GLU A 410 1.00 17.60 7.01
CA GLU A 410 2.30 17.90 7.65
C GLU A 410 3.17 16.64 7.88
N ALA A 411 2.53 15.50 8.14
CA ALA A 411 3.17 14.22 8.43
C ALA A 411 3.27 13.29 7.21
N LEU A 412 3.03 13.80 5.99
CA LEU A 412 3.03 13.01 4.76
C LEU A 412 4.37 12.29 4.54
N ARG A 413 4.27 10.97 4.39
CA ARG A 413 5.33 10.07 3.93
C ARG A 413 5.12 9.76 2.45
N SER A 414 6.18 9.29 1.79
CA SER A 414 6.06 8.81 0.40
C SER A 414 5.03 7.69 0.30
N TRP A 415 4.22 7.72 -0.75
CA TRP A 415 3.13 6.77 -0.95
C TRP A 415 3.63 5.59 -1.78
N CYS A 416 3.59 4.39 -1.20
CA CYS A 416 3.85 3.13 -1.91
C CYS A 416 2.70 2.84 -2.88
N ILE A 417 2.98 2.92 -4.19
CA ILE A 417 1.98 2.76 -5.26
C ILE A 417 2.02 1.39 -5.94
N SER A 418 3.00 0.54 -5.69
CA SER A 418 3.06 -0.83 -6.25
C SER A 418 2.40 -1.86 -5.34
N ARG A 419 1.79 -2.89 -5.94
CA ARG A 419 1.15 -4.03 -5.27
C ARG A 419 1.41 -5.32 -6.05
N GLN A 420 1.75 -6.39 -5.33
CA GLN A 420 2.03 -7.73 -5.88
C GLN A 420 0.72 -8.55 -5.98
N VAL A 421 -0.30 -7.95 -6.58
CA VAL A 421 -1.59 -8.62 -6.85
C VAL A 421 -1.80 -8.73 -8.36
N TRP A 422 -2.69 -9.61 -8.80
CA TRP A 422 -2.92 -9.84 -10.22
C TRP A 422 -3.98 -8.89 -10.78
N TRP A 423 -4.97 -8.53 -9.95
CA TRP A 423 -6.06 -7.62 -10.32
C TRP A 423 -5.70 -6.15 -10.04
N GLY A 424 -5.61 -5.35 -11.10
CA GLY A 424 -5.32 -3.93 -11.05
C GLY A 424 -4.65 -3.42 -12.32
N HIS A 425 -4.35 -2.11 -12.36
CA HIS A 425 -3.63 -1.49 -13.46
C HIS A 425 -2.16 -1.90 -13.43
N ARG A 426 -1.66 -2.59 -14.45
CA ARG A 426 -0.22 -2.89 -14.53
C ARG A 426 0.58 -1.60 -14.58
N ILE A 427 1.69 -1.55 -13.84
CA ILE A 427 2.58 -0.40 -13.87
C ILE A 427 3.16 -0.25 -15.30
N PRO A 428 3.11 0.94 -15.93
CA PRO A 428 3.65 1.18 -17.27
C PRO A 428 5.20 1.34 -17.22
N ALA A 429 5.86 0.41 -16.54
CA ALA A 429 7.30 0.31 -16.43
C ALA A 429 7.80 -0.99 -17.05
N TRP A 430 8.94 -0.95 -17.72
CA TRP A 430 9.48 -2.02 -18.55
C TRP A 430 10.94 -2.26 -18.21
N TYR A 431 11.30 -3.51 -17.95
CA TYR A 431 12.64 -3.93 -17.55
C TYR A 431 13.36 -4.56 -18.74
N CYS A 432 14.54 -4.05 -19.07
CA CYS A 432 15.49 -4.75 -19.91
C CYS A 432 16.21 -5.84 -19.09
N ALA A 433 16.05 -7.10 -19.48
CA ALA A 433 16.60 -8.25 -18.75
C ALA A 433 18.14 -8.19 -18.64
N ASP A 434 18.83 -7.74 -19.68
CA ASP A 434 20.30 -7.70 -19.72
C ASP A 434 20.84 -6.59 -18.81
N CYS A 435 20.23 -5.40 -18.86
CA CYS A 435 20.56 -4.31 -17.96
C CYS A 435 20.27 -4.66 -16.50
N LYS A 436 19.13 -5.32 -16.23
CA LYS A 436 18.75 -5.76 -14.89
C LYS A 436 19.78 -6.74 -14.31
N LYS A 437 20.17 -7.76 -15.08
CA LYS A 437 21.22 -8.71 -14.68
C LYS A 437 22.55 -8.01 -14.38
N GLY A 438 22.97 -7.07 -15.24
CA GLY A 438 24.18 -6.29 -15.03
C GLY A 438 24.10 -5.42 -13.77
N TYR A 439 22.95 -4.79 -13.52
CA TYR A 439 22.70 -4.00 -12.32
C TYR A 439 22.73 -4.85 -11.05
N GLU A 440 22.03 -5.98 -11.01
CA GLU A 440 22.03 -6.92 -9.88
C GLU A 440 23.43 -7.48 -9.61
N ALA A 441 24.17 -7.87 -10.65
CA ALA A 441 25.54 -8.33 -10.52
C ALA A 441 26.46 -7.26 -9.93
N SER A 442 26.29 -5.99 -10.33
CA SER A 442 27.07 -4.86 -9.79
C SER A 442 26.80 -4.57 -8.30
N ARG A 443 25.68 -5.09 -7.77
CA ARG A 443 25.25 -4.92 -6.38
C ARG A 443 25.46 -6.17 -5.52
N LYS A 444 25.76 -7.33 -6.13
CA LYS A 444 25.98 -8.58 -5.39
C LYS A 444 27.12 -8.43 -4.38
N GLY A 445 26.84 -8.71 -3.11
CA GLY A 445 27.80 -8.57 -2.01
C GLY A 445 28.01 -7.14 -1.49
N LYS A 446 27.37 -6.13 -2.08
CA LYS A 446 27.39 -4.76 -1.54
C LYS A 446 26.36 -4.61 -0.43
N ARG A 447 26.78 -3.96 0.66
CA ARG A 447 25.92 -3.52 1.75
C ARG A 447 24.97 -2.43 1.23
N VAL A 448 23.71 -2.77 1.04
CA VAL A 448 22.68 -1.87 0.50
C VAL A 448 22.10 -1.04 1.65
N SER A 449 22.05 0.28 1.45
CA SER A 449 21.36 1.16 2.38
C SER A 449 19.84 0.97 2.24
N PRO A 450 19.09 0.82 3.34
CA PRO A 450 17.64 0.74 3.30
C PRO A 450 16.96 1.95 2.66
N SER A 451 17.63 3.11 2.57
CA SER A 451 17.09 4.34 1.97
C SER A 451 17.58 4.62 0.55
N GLU A 452 18.28 3.68 -0.08
CA GLU A 452 18.85 3.89 -1.41
C GLU A 452 17.75 3.92 -2.49
N LYS A 453 17.67 5.03 -3.22
CA LYS A 453 16.84 5.15 -4.41
C LYS A 453 17.52 4.44 -5.58
N ILE A 454 16.75 3.64 -6.31
CA ILE A 454 17.21 2.94 -7.50
C ILE A 454 17.23 3.93 -8.66
N ASN A 455 18.38 4.06 -9.32
CA ASN A 455 18.46 4.77 -10.59
C ASN A 455 17.80 3.92 -11.68
N LEU A 456 16.63 4.37 -12.16
CA LEU A 456 15.81 3.63 -13.11
C LEU A 456 16.58 3.29 -14.39
N SER A 457 17.35 4.24 -14.92
CA SER A 457 18.12 4.03 -16.17
C SER A 457 19.24 3.01 -15.97
N GLU A 458 19.95 3.05 -14.84
CA GLU A 458 20.98 2.08 -14.48
C GLU A 458 20.42 0.69 -14.17
N ALA A 459 19.19 0.60 -13.69
CA ALA A 459 18.48 -0.67 -13.52
C ALA A 459 17.85 -1.19 -14.82
N GLY A 460 17.95 -0.44 -15.93
CA GLY A 460 17.33 -0.80 -17.21
C GLY A 460 15.81 -0.70 -17.22
N ILE A 461 15.26 0.18 -16.38
CA ILE A 461 13.82 0.43 -16.23
C ILE A 461 13.43 1.61 -17.11
N MET A 462 12.43 1.40 -17.95
CA MET A 462 11.86 2.39 -18.87
C MET A 462 10.40 2.60 -18.50
N VAL A 463 9.94 3.86 -18.50
CA VAL A 463 8.54 4.20 -18.24
C VAL A 463 7.91 4.62 -19.57
N SER A 464 6.87 3.91 -20.01
CA SER A 464 6.25 4.10 -21.32
C SER A 464 4.86 3.46 -21.35
N LEU A 465 3.91 4.09 -22.05
CA LEU A 465 2.57 3.56 -22.26
C LEU A 465 2.62 2.28 -23.09
N GLU A 466 3.41 2.29 -24.17
CA GLU A 466 3.60 1.16 -25.07
C GLU A 466 4.88 0.39 -24.74
N ASN A 467 4.90 -0.89 -25.12
CA ASN A 467 6.07 -1.76 -24.99
C ASN A 467 7.25 -1.22 -25.82
N PRO A 468 8.37 -0.79 -25.19
CA PRO A 468 9.54 -0.36 -25.93
C PRO A 468 10.13 -1.52 -26.74
N LYS A 469 10.42 -1.29 -28.02
CA LYS A 469 11.02 -2.32 -28.90
C LYS A 469 12.49 -2.59 -28.57
N PHE A 470 13.21 -1.58 -28.09
CA PHE A 470 14.63 -1.63 -27.79
C PHE A 470 14.94 -0.89 -26.49
N CYS A 471 15.90 -1.39 -25.72
CA CYS A 471 16.38 -0.71 -24.53
C CYS A 471 17.24 0.49 -24.95
N PRO A 472 16.96 1.73 -24.50
CA PRO A 472 17.72 2.91 -24.87
C PRO A 472 19.16 2.89 -24.33
N ARG A 473 19.46 2.00 -23.38
CA ARG A 473 20.78 1.88 -22.76
C ARG A 473 21.70 0.87 -23.44
N CYS A 474 21.20 -0.34 -23.71
CA CYS A 474 22.03 -1.43 -24.25
C CYS A 474 21.60 -1.91 -25.65
N GLY A 475 20.49 -1.41 -26.19
CA GLY A 475 19.92 -1.87 -27.47
C GLY A 475 19.23 -3.24 -27.42
N GLY A 476 19.21 -3.90 -26.26
CA GLY A 476 18.58 -5.21 -26.09
C GLY A 476 17.07 -5.19 -26.31
N THR A 477 16.53 -6.32 -26.78
CA THR A 477 15.10 -6.50 -27.12
C THR A 477 14.34 -7.32 -26.08
N ASN A 478 15.03 -7.95 -25.12
CA ASN A 478 14.40 -8.73 -24.05
C ASN A 478 13.85 -7.80 -22.97
N ILE A 479 12.66 -7.25 -23.25
CA ILE A 479 11.98 -6.26 -22.43
C ILE A 479 10.71 -6.87 -21.88
N ARG A 480 10.51 -6.74 -20.56
CA ARG A 480 9.32 -7.26 -19.86
C ARG A 480 8.69 -6.17 -19.01
N GLN A 481 7.39 -6.01 -19.11
CA GLN A 481 6.65 -5.07 -18.24
C GLN A 481 6.71 -5.52 -16.78
N ASP A 482 6.70 -4.55 -15.86
CA ASP A 482 6.56 -4.78 -14.43
C ASP A 482 5.36 -5.68 -14.13
N GLU A 483 5.56 -6.68 -13.28
CA GLU A 483 4.50 -7.61 -12.92
C GLU A 483 3.55 -7.02 -11.88
N ASP A 484 4.02 -6.02 -11.13
CA ASP A 484 3.25 -5.27 -10.15
C ASP A 484 2.12 -4.49 -10.79
N VAL A 485 1.06 -4.30 -10.00
CA VAL A 485 -0.05 -3.41 -10.33
C VAL A 485 -0.02 -2.18 -9.42
N LEU A 486 -0.69 -1.12 -9.87
CA LEU A 486 -0.86 0.10 -9.12
C LEU A 486 -1.87 -0.09 -7.98
N ASP A 487 -1.62 0.58 -6.87
CA ASP A 487 -2.56 0.74 -5.76
C ASP A 487 -3.91 1.24 -6.29
N THR A 488 -5.01 0.67 -5.80
CA THR A 488 -6.37 1.07 -6.24
C THR A 488 -6.58 2.57 -6.10
N TRP A 489 -6.08 3.16 -5.03
CA TRP A 489 -6.21 4.61 -4.83
C TRP A 489 -5.47 5.46 -5.87
N PHE A 490 -4.47 4.89 -6.56
CA PHE A 490 -3.76 5.52 -7.68
C PHE A 490 -4.60 5.58 -8.95
N SER A 491 -5.64 4.76 -9.09
CA SER A 491 -6.66 5.01 -10.11
C SER A 491 -7.78 5.91 -9.60
N SER A 492 -8.24 5.71 -8.36
CA SER A 492 -9.48 6.36 -7.88
C SER A 492 -9.32 7.85 -7.63
N TRP A 493 -8.12 8.36 -7.34
CA TRP A 493 -7.90 9.81 -7.19
C TRP A 493 -8.08 10.61 -8.49
N LEU A 494 -8.01 9.96 -9.66
CA LEU A 494 -8.18 10.60 -10.97
C LEU A 494 -9.65 10.81 -11.35
N TRP A 495 -10.57 10.30 -10.52
CA TRP A 495 -12.00 10.24 -10.79
C TRP A 495 -12.66 11.55 -11.21
N PRO A 496 -12.28 12.74 -10.70
CA PRO A 496 -12.91 14.01 -11.11
C PRO A 496 -12.75 14.38 -12.59
N PHE A 497 -11.75 13.83 -13.28
CA PHE A 497 -11.43 14.19 -14.66
C PHE A 497 -11.26 12.99 -15.60
N ALA A 498 -10.70 11.87 -15.11
CA ALA A 498 -10.53 10.66 -15.91
C ALA A 498 -11.87 10.06 -16.37
N THR A 499 -12.96 10.27 -15.63
CA THR A 499 -14.29 9.82 -16.05
C THR A 499 -14.79 10.47 -17.33
N PHE A 500 -14.21 11.61 -17.73
CA PHE A 500 -14.55 12.28 -18.99
C PHE A 500 -13.75 11.77 -20.19
N GLY A 501 -12.81 10.82 -20.01
CA GLY A 501 -11.97 10.28 -21.09
C GLY A 501 -10.57 10.91 -21.18
N TRP A 502 -10.17 11.74 -20.20
CA TRP A 502 -8.81 12.29 -20.16
C TRP A 502 -7.79 11.14 -20.00
N PRO A 503 -6.62 11.16 -20.69
CA PRO A 503 -6.07 12.25 -21.51
C PRO A 503 -6.50 12.23 -22.99
N ALA A 504 -7.06 11.12 -23.47
CA ALA A 504 -7.38 10.93 -24.88
C ALA A 504 -8.78 11.48 -25.23
N LEU A 505 -8.98 12.78 -24.97
CA LEU A 505 -10.26 13.44 -25.16
C LEU A 505 -10.56 13.69 -26.63
N ASP A 506 -11.76 13.30 -27.09
CA ASP A 506 -12.33 13.88 -28.30
C ASP A 506 -12.81 15.33 -28.05
N LYS A 507 -13.19 16.05 -29.13
CA LYS A 507 -13.64 17.45 -29.02
C LYS A 507 -14.86 17.64 -28.12
N LYS A 508 -15.75 16.65 -28.04
CA LYS A 508 -16.94 16.70 -27.19
C LYS A 508 -16.54 16.50 -25.74
N GLN A 509 -15.73 15.49 -25.44
CA GLN A 509 -15.21 15.20 -24.12
C GLN A 509 -14.36 16.35 -23.57
N GLU A 510 -13.57 17.02 -24.42
CA GLU A 510 -12.82 18.22 -24.04
C GLU A 510 -13.75 19.36 -23.60
N ALA A 511 -14.80 19.63 -24.38
CA ALA A 511 -15.80 20.63 -24.02
C ALA A 511 -16.57 20.27 -22.75
N GLU A 512 -16.88 18.98 -22.56
CA GLU A 512 -17.60 18.49 -21.38
C GLU A 512 -16.74 18.57 -20.12
N LEU A 513 -15.48 18.13 -20.19
CA LEU A 513 -14.53 18.26 -19.10
C LEU A 513 -14.36 19.74 -18.74
N ALA A 514 -14.14 20.61 -19.71
CA ALA A 514 -13.99 22.06 -19.47
C ALA A 514 -15.25 22.71 -18.86
N TYR A 515 -16.44 22.18 -19.16
CA TYR A 515 -17.70 22.71 -18.65
C TYR A 515 -18.06 22.17 -17.25
N PHE A 516 -17.81 20.90 -16.97
CA PHE A 516 -18.20 20.26 -15.71
C PHE A 516 -17.07 20.15 -14.66
N TYR A 517 -15.82 20.37 -15.04
CA TYR A 517 -14.67 20.44 -14.13
C TYR A 517 -14.20 21.91 -13.99
N PRO A 518 -13.93 22.41 -12.76
CA PRO A 518 -13.91 21.69 -11.49
C PRO A 518 -15.32 21.32 -10.97
N THR A 519 -15.41 20.19 -10.26
CA THR A 519 -16.64 19.74 -9.60
C THR A 519 -17.03 20.66 -8.43
N GLN A 520 -18.31 20.65 -8.03
CA GLN A 520 -18.84 21.62 -7.04
C GLN A 520 -18.86 21.08 -5.61
N VAL A 521 -19.20 19.81 -5.42
CA VAL A 521 -19.29 19.17 -4.10
C VAL A 521 -18.82 17.72 -4.20
N LEU A 522 -18.01 17.29 -3.24
CA LEU A 522 -17.68 15.89 -3.02
C LEU A 522 -18.32 15.43 -1.71
N VAL A 523 -19.25 14.46 -1.80
CA VAL A 523 -19.91 13.88 -0.64
C VAL A 523 -19.31 12.52 -0.37
N THR A 524 -18.64 12.35 0.77
CA THR A 524 -18.01 11.08 1.11
C THR A 524 -17.94 10.86 2.62
N ALA A 525 -17.58 9.65 3.00
CA ALA A 525 -17.40 9.25 4.39
C ALA A 525 -16.02 9.71 4.91
N GLN A 526 -15.93 9.94 6.22
CA GLN A 526 -14.71 10.47 6.86
C GLN A 526 -13.52 9.50 6.76
N GLU A 527 -13.81 8.21 6.65
CA GLU A 527 -12.86 7.10 6.63
C GLU A 527 -11.93 7.14 5.41
N ILE A 528 -12.36 7.79 4.32
CA ILE A 528 -11.57 7.88 3.08
C ILE A 528 -11.09 9.30 2.75
N ILE A 529 -11.11 10.21 3.74
CA ILE A 529 -10.56 11.56 3.56
C ILE A 529 -9.09 11.50 3.16
N PHE A 530 -8.28 10.67 3.81
CA PHE A 530 -6.85 10.59 3.51
C PHE A 530 -6.54 9.74 2.27
N PHE A 531 -7.29 8.65 2.08
CA PHE A 531 -7.05 7.72 0.99
C PHE A 531 -7.54 8.23 -0.37
N TRP A 532 -8.62 9.02 -0.37
CA TRP A 532 -9.28 9.44 -1.61
C TRP A 532 -9.34 10.95 -1.74
N VAL A 533 -10.01 11.64 -0.81
CA VAL A 533 -10.22 13.10 -0.92
C VAL A 533 -8.90 13.85 -0.99
N ALA A 534 -7.97 13.55 -0.09
CA ALA A 534 -6.69 14.22 -0.04
C ALA A 534 -5.87 14.00 -1.31
N ARG A 535 -5.92 12.78 -1.85
CA ARG A 535 -5.27 12.45 -3.13
C ARG A 535 -5.94 13.20 -4.27
N MET A 536 -7.26 13.18 -4.42
CA MET A 536 -7.97 13.92 -5.50
C MET A 536 -7.68 15.43 -5.54
N ILE A 537 -7.28 16.03 -4.41
CA ILE A 537 -6.92 17.45 -4.34
C ILE A 537 -5.49 17.70 -4.86
N MET A 538 -4.61 16.71 -4.73
CA MET A 538 -3.25 16.72 -5.27
C MET A 538 -3.27 16.56 -6.78
#